data_AF-A5G3W2-F1
#
_entry.id   AF-A5G3W2-F1
#
_cell.length_a   1.000
_cell.length_b   1.000
_cell.length_c   1.000
_cell.angle_alpha   90.00
_cell.angle_beta   90.00
_cell.angle_gamma   90.00
#
_symmetry.space_group_name_H-M   'P 1'
#
loop_
_entity.id
_entity.type
_entity.pdbx_description
1 polymer ?
#
loop_
_entity_poly.entity_id
_entity_poly.type
_entity_poly.pdbx_seq_one_letter_code
_entity_poly.pdbx_strand_id
1 'polypeptide(L)' 'MVDSGATMRLWGGKMKTLKKRLCPQCRKDVVWEENPYRPFCSERCKLIDLGAWVTEDYRIPGEKKADDDEEESE' A
#
# COMPACT_ATOMS: atom_id res chain seq x y z
N MET A 1 10.94 50.62 -22.16
CA MET A 1 9.99 49.53 -22.44
C MET A 1 10.75 48.23 -22.28
N VAL A 2 10.19 47.33 -21.47
CA VAL A 2 10.72 46.02 -21.05
C VAL A 2 11.24 45.21 -22.25
N ASP A 3 12.34 44.47 -22.15
CA ASP A 3 12.29 43.11 -21.62
C ASP A 3 13.64 42.62 -21.06
N SER A 4 13.66 42.39 -19.75
CA SER A 4 14.74 41.71 -19.04
C SER A 4 14.68 40.21 -19.33
N GLY A 5 15.46 39.75 -20.31
CA GLY A 5 15.65 38.33 -20.61
C GLY A 5 16.38 37.61 -19.46
N ALA A 6 15.63 37.17 -18.45
CA ALA A 6 16.12 36.31 -17.39
C ALA A 6 16.39 34.91 -17.97
N THR A 7 17.65 34.64 -18.30
CA THR A 7 18.12 33.28 -18.62
C THR A 7 17.96 32.41 -17.38
N MET A 8 16.86 31.67 -17.27
CA MET A 8 16.69 30.61 -16.28
C MET A 8 17.74 29.52 -16.57
N ARG A 9 18.87 29.59 -15.85
CA ARG A 9 19.78 28.46 -15.72
C ARG A 9 19.04 27.39 -14.93
N LEU A 10 18.53 26.38 -15.62
CA LEU A 10 17.94 25.19 -14.99
C LEU A 10 19.07 24.42 -14.27
N TRP A 11 19.25 24.71 -12.99
CA TRP A 11 20.04 23.87 -12.09
C TRP A 11 19.42 22.47 -12.04
N GLY A 12 20.20 21.44 -12.38
CA GLY A 12 19.77 20.05 -12.48
C GLY A 12 19.40 19.41 -11.14
N GLY A 13 18.23 19.77 -10.59
CA GLY A 13 17.63 19.09 -9.44
C GLY A 13 16.85 17.85 -9.88
N LYS A 14 17.31 16.65 -9.53
CA LYS A 14 16.51 15.41 -9.66
C LYS A 14 15.28 15.55 -8.74
N MET A 15 14.10 15.74 -9.32
CA MET A 15 12.84 15.73 -8.56
C MET A 15 12.68 14.35 -7.90
N LYS A 16 12.60 14.31 -6.57
CA LYS A 16 12.38 13.07 -5.83
C LYS A 16 10.91 12.70 -5.96
N THR A 17 10.61 11.54 -6.54
CA THR A 17 9.23 11.03 -6.65
C THR A 17 8.69 10.74 -5.24
N LEU A 18 7.59 11.41 -4.87
CA LEU A 18 6.91 11.15 -3.61
C LEU A 18 6.16 9.81 -3.71
N LYS A 19 6.47 8.87 -2.81
CA LYS A 19 5.80 7.57 -2.75
C LYS A 19 4.37 7.74 -2.23
N LYS A 20 3.39 7.70 -3.13
CA LYS A 20 1.95 7.75 -2.81
C LYS A 20 1.57 6.55 -1.93
N ARG A 21 0.89 6.80 -0.80
CA ARG A 21 0.37 5.77 0.11
C ARG A 21 -1.05 5.42 -0.33
N LEU A 22 -1.29 4.16 -0.71
CA LEU A 22 -2.61 3.67 -1.11
C LEU A 22 -3.24 2.84 0.01
N CYS A 23 -4.56 2.91 0.11
CA CYS A 23 -5.36 2.13 1.06
C CYS A 23 -5.30 0.65 0.64
N PRO A 24 -4.90 -0.27 1.51
CA PRO A 24 -4.80 -1.68 1.14
C PRO A 24 -6.18 -2.29 0.79
N GLN A 25 -7.25 -1.81 1.42
CA GLN A 25 -8.60 -2.35 1.22
C GLN A 25 -9.25 -1.93 -0.11
N CYS A 26 -9.05 -0.69 -0.56
CA CYS A 26 -9.79 -0.13 -1.70
C CYS A 26 -8.93 0.60 -2.73
N ARG A 27 -7.62 0.69 -2.50
CA ARG A 27 -6.61 1.33 -3.35
C ARG A 27 -6.78 2.84 -3.59
N LYS A 28 -7.68 3.50 -2.84
CA LYS A 28 -7.75 4.97 -2.82
C LYS A 28 -6.53 5.57 -2.14
N ASP A 29 -6.26 6.84 -2.44
CA ASP A 29 -5.20 7.59 -1.77
C ASP A 29 -5.45 7.72 -0.26
N VAL A 30 -4.38 7.60 0.51
CA VAL A 30 -4.41 7.75 1.97
C VAL A 30 -3.77 9.09 2.32
N VAL A 31 -4.57 9.98 2.89
CA VAL A 31 -4.03 11.14 3.61
C VAL A 31 -3.23 10.59 4.79
N TRP A 32 -1.94 10.93 4.85
CA TRP A 32 -1.07 10.40 5.89
C TRP A 32 -1.10 11.27 7.15
N GLU A 33 -1.16 12.58 7.02
CA GLU A 33 -1.28 13.46 8.17
C GLU A 33 -2.76 13.55 8.59
N GLU A 34 -3.03 13.73 9.88
CA GLU A 34 -4.38 13.95 10.43
C GLU A 34 -5.41 12.82 10.18
N ASN A 35 -4.97 11.66 9.66
CA ASN A 35 -5.81 10.48 9.46
C ASN A 35 -5.59 9.44 10.60
N PRO A 36 -6.59 9.22 11.49
CA PRO A 36 -6.49 8.24 12.57
C PRO A 36 -6.65 6.79 12.08
N TYR A 37 -7.10 6.58 10.84
CA TYR A 37 -7.39 5.27 10.28
C TYR A 37 -6.28 4.72 9.38
N ARG A 38 -5.09 5.34 9.36
CA ARG A 38 -3.93 4.80 8.63
C ARG A 38 -3.68 3.32 9.00
N PRO A 39 -3.32 2.45 8.04
CA PRO A 39 -3.01 2.72 6.63
C PRO A 39 -4.25 2.79 5.70
N PHE A 40 -5.47 2.83 6.24
CA PHE A 40 -6.70 2.88 5.48
C PHE A 40 -7.16 4.31 5.20
N CYS A 41 -8.00 4.49 4.17
CA CYS A 41 -8.56 5.80 3.83
C CYS A 41 -9.75 6.20 4.71
N SER A 42 -10.30 5.28 5.52
CA SER A 42 -11.47 5.53 6.39
C SER A 42 -11.67 4.41 7.40
N GLU A 43 -12.48 4.67 8.43
CA GLU A 43 -12.94 3.66 9.39
C GLU A 43 -13.60 2.46 8.72
N ARG A 44 -14.44 2.68 7.71
CA ARG A 44 -15.10 1.61 6.95
C ARG A 44 -14.09 0.62 6.39
N CYS A 45 -13.01 1.10 5.78
CA CYS A 45 -11.98 0.23 5.22
C CYS A 45 -11.22 -0.55 6.29
N LYS A 46 -10.96 0.04 7.46
CA LYS A 46 -10.38 -0.65 8.62
C LYS A 46 -11.28 -1.78 9.12
N LEU A 47 -12.59 -1.53 9.21
CA LEU A 47 -13.55 -2.53 9.70
C LEU A 47 -13.75 -3.69 8.71
N ILE A 48 -13.74 -3.41 7.40
CA ILE A 48 -13.82 -4.48 6.38
C ILE A 48 -12.57 -5.36 6.45
N ASP A 49 -11.38 -4.76 6.56
CA ASP A 49 -10.14 -5.52 6.70
C ASP A 49 -10.18 -6.41 7.94
N LEU A 50 -10.58 -5.86 9.09
CA LEU A 50 -10.78 -6.61 10.32
C LEU A 50 -11.79 -7.75 10.14
N GLY A 51 -12.89 -7.51 9.41
CA GLY A 51 -13.87 -8.53 9.05
C GLY A 51 -13.23 -9.69 8.31
N ALA A 52 -12.43 -9.42 7.27
CA ALA A 52 -11.73 -10.43 6.48
C ALA A 52 -10.73 -11.27 7.31
N TRP A 53 -10.14 -10.69 8.37
CA TRP A 53 -9.34 -11.44 9.34
C TRP A 53 -10.21 -12.37 10.19
N VAL A 54 -11.34 -11.87 10.70
CA VAL A 54 -12.25 -12.65 11.54
C VAL A 54 -12.91 -13.80 10.78
N THR A 55 -13.16 -13.62 9.49
CA THR A 55 -13.76 -14.64 8.62
C THR A 55 -12.75 -15.60 7.99
N GLU A 56 -11.45 -15.46 8.29
CA GLU A 56 -10.36 -16.25 7.70
C GLU A 56 -10.32 -16.18 6.16
N ASP A 57 -10.68 -15.04 5.59
CA ASP A 57 -10.63 -14.79 4.15
C ASP A 57 -9.19 -14.56 3.67
N TYR A 58 -8.31 -14.07 4.54
CA TYR A 58 -6.88 -13.95 4.24
C TYR A 58 -6.18 -15.30 4.37
N ARG A 59 -5.60 -15.78 3.26
CA ARG A 59 -4.84 -17.03 3.21
C ARG A 59 -3.49 -16.85 2.54
N ILE A 60 -2.47 -17.49 3.10
CA ILE A 60 -1.16 -17.65 2.47
C ILE A 60 -1.22 -18.95 1.66
N PRO A 61 -1.00 -18.93 0.34
CA PRO A 61 -0.91 -20.15 -0.44
C PRO A 61 0.17 -21.07 0.13
N GLY A 62 -0.19 -22.31 0.42
CA GLY A 62 0.78 -23.32 0.83
C GLY A 62 1.65 -23.74 -0.36
N GLU A 63 2.86 -24.20 -0.07
CA GLU A 63 3.63 -24.97 -1.06
C GLU A 63 2.85 -26.24 -1.38
N LYS A 64 2.79 -26.60 -2.67
CA LYS A 64 2.26 -27.91 -3.07
C LYS A 64 3.19 -28.95 -2.46
N LYS A 65 2.75 -29.66 -1.43
CA LYS A 65 3.44 -30.88 -1.01
C LYS A 65 3.44 -31.80 -2.22
N ALA A 66 4.60 -32.33 -2.61
CA ALA A 66 4.60 -33.57 -3.37
C ALA A 66 3.91 -34.61 -2.48
N ASP A 67 3.01 -35.40 -3.05
CA ASP A 67 2.33 -36.46 -2.33
C ASP A 67 3.37 -37.49 -1.86
N ASP A 68 3.93 -37.29 -0.66
CA ASP A 68 4.60 -38.35 0.08
C ASP A 68 3.52 -39.00 0.95
N ASP A 69 2.92 -40.05 0.40
CA ASP A 69 2.41 -41.15 1.19
C ASP A 69 3.54 -41.61 2.11
N GLU A 70 3.48 -41.35 3.43
CA GLU A 70 4.13 -42.18 4.47
C GLU A 70 3.78 -41.72 5.91
N GLU A 71 2.94 -42.55 6.53
CA GLU A 71 2.90 -42.99 7.94
C GLU A 71 2.73 -41.97 9.10
N GLU A 72 1.53 -42.05 9.69
CA GLU A 72 1.23 -41.81 11.10
C GLU A 72 2.15 -42.66 12.00
N SER A 73 3.11 -42.02 12.69
CA SER A 73 3.80 -42.62 13.83
C SER A 73 3.16 -42.16 15.13
N GLU A 74 2.67 -43.12 15.92
CA GLU A 74 2.09 -42.96 17.28
C GLU A 74 2.91 -42.08 18.24
#